data_AF-A0A2X2WMC4-F1
#
_entry.id   AF-A0A2X2WMC4-F1
#
_cell.length_a   1.000
_cell.length_b   1.000
_cell.length_c   1.000
_cell.angle_alpha   90.00
_cell.angle_beta   90.00
_cell.angle_gamma   90.00
#
_symmetry.space_group_name_H-M   'P 1'
#
loop_
_entity.id
_entity.type
_entity.pdbx_description
1 polymer ?
#
loop_
_entity_poly.entity_id
_entity_poly.type
_entity_poly.pdbx_seq_one_letter_code
_entity_poly.pdbx_strand_id
1 'polypeptide(L)'
;MTMFHDVHLELLVDAYSLPQAERLAYIDLCIRYLGSISRAEIMAEFKVAQAAASKDLALYRELKPDNCSIDTATKRTVILADSYTPLIRIGVHTALNLIQYGFTRSELMQKRPMLPIDEVDPLYQPERLKEEQVAAGNKGNKGTMCH
;
A
#
# COMPACT_ATOMS: atom_id res chain seq x y z
N MET A 1 14.22 21.64 9.90
CA MET A 1 13.69 20.75 8.84
C MET A 1 12.57 19.94 9.47
N THR A 2 11.37 19.98 8.92
CA THR A 2 10.23 19.20 9.43
C THR A 2 10.52 17.74 9.18
N MET A 3 10.73 16.96 10.25
CA MET A 3 11.06 15.54 10.14
C MET A 3 9.76 14.76 9.93
N PHE A 4 9.43 14.42 8.68
CA PHE A 4 8.34 13.50 8.37
C PHE A 4 8.82 12.06 8.59
N HIS A 5 8.17 11.34 9.50
CA HIS A 5 8.43 9.94 9.76
C HIS A 5 7.11 9.22 10.02
N ASP A 6 6.78 8.25 9.16
CA ASP A 6 5.55 7.45 9.27
C ASP A 6 4.27 8.28 9.45
N VAL A 7 4.18 9.41 8.74
CA VAL A 7 3.07 10.38 8.91
C VAL A 7 1.88 10.03 8.03
N HIS A 8 0.70 10.55 8.36
CA HIS A 8 -0.45 10.49 7.46
C HIS A 8 -0.31 11.46 6.27
N LEU A 9 -0.99 11.19 5.16
CA LEU A 9 -0.92 12.00 3.94
C LEU A 9 -1.27 13.46 4.19
N GLU A 10 -2.26 13.70 5.04
CA GLU A 10 -2.78 15.03 5.38
C GLU A 10 -1.66 15.96 5.90
N LEU A 11 -0.71 15.43 6.68
CA LEU A 11 0.40 16.22 7.19
C LEU A 11 1.39 16.63 6.09
N LEU A 12 1.55 15.80 5.05
CA LEU A 12 2.32 16.18 3.86
C LEU A 12 1.59 17.24 3.05
N VAL A 13 0.26 17.20 3.01
CA VAL A 13 -0.58 18.21 2.32
C VAL A 13 -0.53 19.58 3.02
N ASP A 14 -0.32 19.62 4.34
CA ASP A 14 -0.12 20.88 5.05
C ASP A 14 1.21 21.55 4.68
N ALA A 15 2.23 20.76 4.34
CA ALA A 15 3.56 21.25 3.98
C ALA A 15 3.77 21.44 2.47
N TYR A 16 3.03 20.70 1.64
CA TYR A 16 3.16 20.65 0.19
C TYR A 16 1.79 20.63 -0.49
N SER A 17 1.70 21.03 -1.75
CA SER A 17 0.42 20.89 -2.47
C SER A 17 -0.06 19.44 -2.53
N LEU A 18 -1.38 19.22 -2.52
CA LEU A 18 -1.97 17.88 -2.57
C LEU A 18 -1.39 16.98 -3.68
N PRO A 19 -1.25 17.42 -4.95
CA PRO A 19 -0.63 16.60 -5.98
C PRO A 19 0.82 16.23 -5.69
N GLN A 20 1.59 17.11 -5.02
CA GLN A 20 2.97 16.83 -4.65
C GLN A 20 3.06 15.83 -3.49
N ALA A 21 2.19 15.96 -2.48
CA ALA A 21 2.09 15.01 -1.38
C ALA A 21 1.74 13.59 -1.89
N GLU A 22 0.79 13.48 -2.82
CA GLU A 22 0.45 12.21 -3.48
C GLU A 22 1.66 11.60 -4.20
N ARG A 23 2.45 12.40 -4.92
CA ARG A 23 3.67 11.92 -5.61
C ARG A 23 4.76 11.51 -4.64
N LEU A 24 4.97 12.23 -3.55
CA LEU A 24 5.91 11.84 -2.49
C LEU A 24 5.50 10.51 -1.85
N ALA A 25 4.20 10.31 -1.61
CA ALA A 25 3.67 9.05 -1.09
C ALA A 25 3.86 7.88 -2.07
N TYR A 26 3.65 8.10 -3.37
CA TYR A 26 3.92 7.10 -4.40
C TYR A 26 5.41 6.74 -4.48
N ILE A 27 6.30 7.73 -4.41
CA ILE A 27 7.75 7.50 -4.38
C ILE A 27 8.12 6.63 -3.17
N ASP A 28 7.63 6.96 -1.97
CA ASP A 28 7.91 6.19 -0.76
C ASP A 28 7.37 4.75 -0.85
N LEU A 29 6.15 4.57 -1.40
CA LEU A 29 5.55 3.26 -1.69
C LEU A 29 6.48 2.42 -2.59
N CYS A 30 6.89 2.97 -3.74
CA CYS A 30 7.72 2.24 -4.70
C CYS A 30 9.12 1.94 -4.13
N ILE A 31 9.73 2.88 -3.41
CA ILE A 31 11.02 2.62 -2.75
C ILE A 31 10.87 1.49 -1.75
N ARG A 32 9.86 1.55 -0.87
CA ARG A 32 9.65 0.57 0.21
C ARG A 32 9.32 -0.83 -0.30
N TYR A 33 8.38 -0.93 -1.23
CA TYR A 33 7.77 -2.22 -1.60
C TYR A 33 8.24 -2.76 -2.96
N LEU A 34 8.72 -1.90 -3.87
CA LEU A 34 9.25 -2.29 -5.18
C LEU A 34 10.77 -2.13 -5.27
N GLY A 35 11.41 -1.56 -4.24
CA GLY A 35 12.85 -1.37 -4.13
C GLY A 35 13.45 -0.29 -5.03
N SER A 36 12.69 0.25 -5.99
CA SER A 36 13.17 1.32 -6.86
C SER A 36 12.06 2.06 -7.58
N ILE A 37 12.39 3.26 -8.08
CA ILE A 37 11.50 4.05 -8.93
C ILE A 37 12.30 4.90 -9.93
N SER A 38 11.74 5.13 -11.12
CA SER A 38 12.25 6.05 -12.13
C SER A 38 11.35 7.28 -12.31
N ARG A 39 11.93 8.32 -12.91
CA ARG A 39 11.15 9.51 -13.34
C ARG A 39 10.02 9.12 -14.29
N ALA A 40 10.24 8.14 -15.17
CA ALA A 40 9.26 7.71 -16.16
C ALA A 40 8.01 7.10 -15.50
N GLU A 41 8.18 6.32 -14.42
CA GLU A 41 7.05 5.77 -13.65
C GLU A 41 6.22 6.89 -13.00
N ILE A 42 6.87 7.90 -12.41
CA ILE A 42 6.18 9.07 -11.82
C ILE A 42 5.41 9.84 -12.90
N MET A 43 6.03 10.06 -14.06
CA MET A 43 5.39 10.73 -15.19
C MET A 43 4.21 9.92 -15.73
N ALA A 44 4.34 8.60 -15.83
CA ALA A 44 3.30 7.71 -16.32
C ALA A 44 2.08 7.70 -15.39
N GLU A 45 2.31 7.65 -14.08
CA GLU A 45 1.24 7.61 -13.08
C GLU A 45 0.51 8.96 -12.97
N PHE A 46 1.26 10.06 -12.81
CA PHE A 46 0.68 11.37 -12.49
C PHE A 46 0.55 12.32 -13.67
N LYS A 47 0.97 11.91 -14.88
CA LYS A 47 0.96 12.72 -16.10
C LYS A 47 1.69 14.06 -15.96
N VAL A 48 2.74 14.09 -15.15
CA VAL A 48 3.58 15.27 -14.92
C VAL A 48 4.75 15.33 -15.91
N ALA A 49 5.29 16.53 -16.12
CA ALA A 49 6.51 16.71 -16.91
C ALA A 49 7.75 16.13 -16.21
N GLN A 50 8.79 15.81 -16.98
CA GLN A 50 10.05 15.26 -16.47
C GLN A 50 10.73 16.14 -15.41
N ALA A 51 10.64 17.46 -15.55
CA ALA A 51 11.19 18.40 -14.59
C ALA A 51 10.50 18.29 -13.22
N ALA A 52 9.18 18.13 -13.20
CA ALA A 52 8.41 17.94 -11.97
C ALA A 52 8.78 16.60 -11.29
N ALA A 53 8.77 15.49 -12.04
CA ALA A 53 9.18 14.19 -11.51
C ALA A 53 10.62 14.20 -10.96
N SER A 54 11.54 14.92 -11.61
CA SER A 54 12.92 15.08 -11.13
C SER A 54 12.99 15.87 -9.83
N LYS A 55 12.18 16.92 -9.70
CA LYS A 55 12.08 17.73 -8.50
C LYS A 55 11.51 16.93 -7.32
N ASP A 56 10.50 16.11 -7.56
CA ASP A 56 9.89 15.29 -6.50
C ASP A 56 10.84 14.18 -6.01
N LEU A 57 11.63 13.56 -6.90
CA LEU A 57 12.69 12.63 -6.47
C LEU A 57 13.82 13.31 -5.70
N ALA A 58 14.18 14.54 -6.08
CA ALA A 58 15.17 15.31 -5.32
C ALA A 58 14.64 15.64 -3.92
N LEU A 59 13.39 16.11 -3.83
CA LEU A 59 12.73 16.41 -2.57
C LEU A 59 12.60 15.17 -1.68
N TYR A 60 12.22 14.02 -2.23
CA TYR A 60 12.16 12.77 -1.45
C TYR A 60 13.53 12.44 -0.81
N ARG A 61 14.63 12.59 -1.55
CA ARG A 61 15.98 12.38 -1.01
C ARG A 61 16.41 13.45 -0.01
N GLU A 62 15.89 14.67 -0.08
CA GLU A 62 16.11 15.69 0.95
C GLU A 62 15.38 15.34 2.25
N LEU A 63 14.17 14.78 2.15
CA LEU A 63 13.36 14.35 3.29
C LEU A 63 13.86 13.05 3.92
N LYS A 64 14.38 12.14 3.10
CA LYS A 64 14.84 10.80 3.48
C LYS A 64 16.18 10.47 2.81
N PRO A 65 17.28 11.15 3.22
CA PRO A 65 18.59 10.99 2.58
C PRO A 65 19.12 9.56 2.64
N ASP A 66 18.79 8.83 3.70
CA ASP A 66 19.30 7.47 3.93
C ASP A 66 18.39 6.38 3.34
N ASN A 67 17.26 6.72 2.72
CA ASN A 67 16.33 5.70 2.19
C ASN A 67 16.76 5.15 0.83
N CYS A 68 17.55 5.89 0.05
CA CYS A 68 17.81 5.52 -1.33
C CYS A 68 19.04 6.22 -1.93
N SER A 69 19.55 5.65 -3.02
CA SER A 69 20.62 6.21 -3.83
C SER A 69 20.23 6.19 -5.31
N ILE A 70 20.98 6.90 -6.15
CA ILE A 70 20.76 6.87 -7.60
C ILE A 70 21.69 5.83 -8.20
N ASP A 71 21.12 4.83 -8.85
CA ASP A 71 21.88 3.96 -9.74
C ASP A 71 22.15 4.73 -11.04
N THR A 72 23.42 5.05 -11.30
CA THR A 72 23.84 5.83 -12.47
C THR A 72 23.69 5.07 -13.78
N ALA A 73 23.69 3.74 -13.77
CA ALA A 73 23.53 2.92 -14.97
C ALA A 73 22.07 2.90 -15.42
N THR A 74 21.14 2.64 -14.50
CA THR A 74 19.71 2.56 -14.80
C THR A 74 18.97 3.89 -14.66
N LYS A 75 19.60 4.90 -14.05
CA LYS A 75 19.01 6.20 -13.67
C LYS A 75 17.79 6.05 -12.76
N ARG A 76 17.67 4.91 -12.07
CA ARG A 76 16.64 4.65 -11.07
C ARG A 76 17.10 5.15 -9.70
N THR A 77 16.15 5.56 -8.89
CA THR A 77 16.36 5.73 -7.45
C THR A 77 16.09 4.37 -6.81
N VAL A 78 17.08 3.82 -6.10
CA VAL A 78 17.08 2.45 -5.57
C VAL A 78 17.20 2.49 -4.05
N ILE A 79 16.45 1.64 -3.36
CA ILE A 79 16.40 1.56 -1.89
C ILE A 79 17.77 1.25 -1.27
N LEU A 80 18.04 1.85 -0.12
CA LEU A 80 19.05 1.41 0.84
C LEU A 80 18.32 0.75 2.01
N ALA A 81 18.19 -0.58 1.96
CA ALA A 81 17.25 -1.31 2.81
C ALA A 81 17.57 -1.21 4.31
N ASP A 82 18.85 -1.25 4.67
CA ASP A 82 19.31 -1.27 6.07
C ASP A 82 19.02 0.04 6.83
N SER A 83 18.87 1.14 6.10
CA SER A 83 18.66 2.49 6.64
C SER A 83 17.28 3.06 6.32
N TYR A 84 16.42 2.28 5.67
CA TYR A 84 15.10 2.75 5.24
C TYR A 84 14.21 3.11 6.43
N THR A 85 13.65 4.32 6.40
CA THR A 85 12.59 4.76 7.33
C THR A 85 11.41 5.36 6.56
N PRO A 86 10.16 4.97 6.86
CA PRO A 86 9.00 5.43 6.11
C PRO A 86 8.83 6.96 6.17
N LEU A 87 8.55 7.57 5.03
CA LEU A 87 8.12 8.97 4.96
C LEU A 87 6.65 9.05 5.35
N ILE A 88 5.83 8.20 4.74
CA ILE A 88 4.39 8.14 4.93
C ILE A 88 3.97 6.77 5.47
N ARG A 89 2.91 6.78 6.28
CA ARG A 89 2.26 5.58 6.80
C ARG A 89 1.51 4.85 5.68
N ILE A 90 2.06 3.73 5.25
CA ILE A 90 1.41 2.81 4.31
C ILE A 90 1.56 1.39 4.86
N GLY A 91 0.46 0.80 5.34
CA GLY A 91 0.41 -0.58 5.79
C GLY A 91 0.52 -1.57 4.63
N VAL A 92 0.93 -2.81 4.92
CA VAL A 92 1.18 -3.84 3.89
C VAL A 92 -0.05 -4.11 3.03
N HIS A 93 -1.23 -4.25 3.63
CA HIS A 93 -2.48 -4.46 2.88
C HIS A 93 -2.81 -3.29 1.94
N THR A 94 -2.68 -2.05 2.43
CA THR A 94 -2.87 -0.85 1.61
C THR A 94 -1.85 -0.78 0.47
N ALA A 95 -0.58 -1.09 0.75
CA ALA A 95 0.47 -1.11 -0.26
C ALA A 95 0.18 -2.15 -1.35
N LEU A 96 -0.23 -3.35 -0.98
CA LEU A 96 -0.62 -4.40 -1.92
C LEU A 96 -1.78 -3.95 -2.80
N ASN A 97 -2.83 -3.34 -2.23
CA ASN A 97 -3.95 -2.81 -3.00
C ASN A 97 -3.49 -1.73 -4.00
N LEU A 98 -2.66 -0.79 -3.56
CA LEU A 98 -2.12 0.28 -4.41
C LEU A 98 -1.27 -0.26 -5.57
N ILE A 99 -0.46 -1.29 -5.31
CA ILE A 99 0.39 -1.91 -6.33
C ILE A 99 -0.46 -2.74 -7.31
N GLN A 100 -1.44 -3.48 -6.81
CA GLN A 100 -2.24 -4.40 -7.60
C GLN A 100 -3.29 -3.70 -8.47
N TYR A 101 -3.92 -2.64 -7.96
CA TYR A 101 -5.05 -1.96 -8.60
C TYR A 101 -4.74 -0.53 -9.07
N GLY A 102 -3.52 -0.05 -8.84
CA GLY A 102 -3.09 1.30 -9.19
C GLY A 102 -3.14 2.27 -8.02
N PHE A 103 -2.34 3.33 -8.10
CA PHE A 103 -2.20 4.27 -7.01
C PHE A 103 -3.46 5.13 -6.88
N THR A 104 -4.02 5.18 -5.68
CA THR A 104 -5.23 5.97 -5.40
C THR A 104 -5.12 6.65 -4.04
N ARG A 105 -5.31 7.98 -4.03
CA ARG A 105 -5.26 8.79 -2.79
C ARG A 105 -6.18 8.25 -1.70
N SER A 106 -7.38 7.81 -2.06
CA SER A 106 -8.40 7.38 -1.09
C SER A 106 -7.94 6.24 -0.19
N GLU A 107 -6.97 5.43 -0.62
CA GLU A 107 -6.37 4.37 0.18
C GLU A 107 -5.40 4.89 1.24
N LEU A 108 -4.89 6.12 1.08
CA LEU A 108 -3.96 6.78 2.01
C LEU A 108 -4.65 7.72 3.00
N MET A 109 -5.89 8.11 2.72
CA MET A 109 -6.66 9.01 3.58
C MET A 109 -7.15 8.27 4.83
N GLN A 110 -7.25 8.99 5.94
CA GLN A 110 -7.91 8.45 7.12
C GLN A 110 -9.40 8.21 6.84
N LYS A 111 -9.79 6.94 6.70
CA LYS A 111 -11.19 6.54 6.51
C LYS A 111 -11.89 6.55 7.87
N ARG A 112 -12.93 7.38 8.04
CA ARG A 112 -13.94 7.14 9.09
C ARG A 112 -14.91 6.10 8.54
N PRO A 113 -14.98 4.90 9.13
CA PRO A 113 -15.92 3.89 8.66
C PRO A 113 -17.34 4.43 8.86
N MET A 114 -18.17 4.30 7.82
CA MET A 114 -19.57 4.76 7.85
C MET A 114 -20.42 3.96 8.84
N LEU A 115 -19.97 2.75 9.16
CA LEU A 115 -20.55 1.87 10.16
C LEU A 115 -19.41 1.40 11.08
N PRO A 116 -19.59 1.38 12.41
CA PRO A 116 -18.70 0.65 13.29
C PRO A 116 -18.71 -0.82 12.85
N ILE A 117 -17.62 -1.27 12.24
CA ILE A 117 -17.37 -2.69 12.04
C ILE A 117 -16.62 -3.11 13.28
N ASP A 118 -17.28 -3.84 14.16
CA ASP A 118 -16.58 -4.66 15.13
C ASP A 118 -15.79 -5.70 14.31
N GLU A 119 -14.47 -5.71 14.43
CA GLU A 119 -13.65 -6.76 13.82
C GLU A 119 -14.21 -8.09 14.31
N VAL A 120 -14.78 -8.87 13.38
CA VAL A 120 -15.17 -10.25 13.65
C VAL A 120 -13.89 -10.97 14.03
N ASP A 121 -13.74 -11.30 15.32
CA ASP A 121 -12.61 -12.03 15.86
C ASP A 121 -12.31 -13.22 14.93
N PRO A 122 -11.04 -13.45 14.52
CA PRO A 122 -10.66 -14.58 13.67
C PRO A 122 -11.23 -15.95 14.12
N LEU A 123 -11.61 -16.10 15.39
CA LEU A 123 -12.33 -17.26 15.93
C LEU A 123 -13.75 -17.46 15.37
N TYR A 124 -14.35 -16.45 14.74
CA TYR A 124 -15.68 -16.47 14.12
C TYR A 124 -15.63 -16.58 12.59
N GLN A 125 -14.52 -17.04 12.01
CA GLN A 125 -14.59 -17.57 10.65
C GLN A 125 -15.45 -18.84 10.71
N PRO A 126 -16.60 -18.93 9.99
CA PRO A 126 -17.31 -20.18 9.89
C PRO A 126 -16.32 -21.18 9.31
N GLU A 127 -16.06 -22.25 10.08
CA GLU A 127 -15.18 -23.34 9.71
C GLU A 127 -15.32 -23.60 8.22
N ARG A 128 -14.23 -23.40 7.44
CA ARG A 128 -14.23 -23.70 6.00
C ARG A 128 -14.92 -25.05 5.85
N LEU A 129 -16.11 -25.05 5.26
CA LEU A 129 -16.83 -26.27 4.93
C LEU A 129 -15.84 -27.09 4.11
N LYS A 130 -15.32 -28.17 4.70
CA LYS A 130 -14.38 -29.05 4.01
C LYS A 130 -15.17 -29.63 2.84
N GLU A 131 -14.79 -29.22 1.62
CA GLU A 131 -15.39 -29.68 0.36
C GLU A 131 -15.36 -31.22 0.21
N GLU A 132 -14.65 -31.93 1.10
CA GLU A 132 -14.58 -33.40 1.18
C GLU A 132 -15.88 -34.09 1.62
N GLN A 133 -16.91 -33.40 2.13
CA GLN A 133 -18.16 -34.07 2.54
C GLN A 133 -19.27 -34.10 1.48
N VAL A 134 -19.06 -33.52 0.29
CA VAL A 134 -20.11 -33.50 -0.76
C VAL A 134 -20.14 -34.78 -1.59
N ALA A 135 -19.12 -35.65 -1.50
CA ALA A 135 -18.96 -36.77 -2.44
C ALA A 135 -19.23 -38.20 -1.91
N ALA A 136 -19.51 -38.41 -0.62
CA ALA A 136 -19.62 -39.78 -0.10
C ALA A 136 -20.76 -39.96 0.91
N GLY A 137 -21.88 -40.55 0.46
CA GLY A 137 -22.86 -41.05 1.43
C GLY A 137 -24.26 -41.40 0.95
N ASN A 138 -24.44 -41.76 -0.32
CA ASN A 138 -25.71 -42.29 -0.82
C ASN A 138 -25.98 -43.68 -0.19
N LYS A 139 -26.61 -43.77 0.99
CA LYS A 139 -27.17 -45.02 1.55
C LYS A 139 -28.45 -44.78 2.35
N GLY A 140 -29.57 -44.92 1.65
CA GLY A 140 -30.73 -45.74 2.03
C GLY A 140 -31.43 -45.45 3.37
N ASN A 141 -32.55 -44.74 3.28
CA ASN A 141 -33.64 -44.75 4.26
C ASN A 141 -34.02 -46.18 4.68
N LYS A 142 -33.96 -46.47 5.97
CA LYS A 142 -34.93 -47.35 6.63
C LYS A 142 -35.64 -46.54 7.72
N GLY A 143 -36.83 -46.05 7.40
CA GLY A 143 -37.79 -45.64 8.41
C GLY A 143 -38.27 -46.88 9.18
N THR A 144 -38.61 -46.72 10.46
CA THR A 144 -40.01 -46.71 10.94
C THR A 144 -40.03 -46.66 12.48
N MET A 145 -40.49 -45.52 12.98
CA MET A 145 -41.36 -45.19 14.12
C MET A 145 -41.54 -46.07 15.39
N CYS A 146 -41.70 -45.31 16.49
CA CYS A 146 -42.53 -45.50 17.70
C CYS A 146 -42.04 -46.56 18.73
N HIS A 147 -42.09 -46.32 20.04
CA HIS A 147 -42.97 -45.48 20.88
C HIS A 147 -42.20 -44.76 22.00
#